data_AF-A0A3N5RV40-F1
#
_entry.id   AF-A0A3N5RV40-F1
#
_cell.length_a   1.000
_cell.length_b   1.000
_cell.length_c   1.000
_cell.angle_alpha   90.00
_cell.angle_beta   90.00
_cell.angle_gamma   90.00
#
_symmetry.space_group_name_H-M   'P 1'
#
loop_
_entity.id
_entity.type
_entity.pdbx_description
1 polymer ?
#
loop_
_entity_poly.entity_id
_entity_poly.type
_entity_poly.pdbx_seq_one_letter_code
_entity_poly.pdbx_strand_id
1 'polypeptide(L)'
;MYEWTEPYEDEYIKQRIDEICRAQKVAREHGKVLVSNYEQFWLPVLNDLPEVEYRGREMHRAPYGRFEPAPNVPFHGALWFSPVQGAEIPPALKNTKEWIPASGVVDMNARLVKIQVEDTEITFTSINISLNAHQLLQEINHELVRVNAGAYLWRIEPVEGASVSHLFPDGRIPVLSNAHTRADVTGYALLEDRPYQHTLAYVGIAAHKTSVESLWASLIRGRGACSLRGTAVLADGEVKMVTQALQEFNVIHAGIVCRKALPGKWEVKDDAVYALVFEQGRNIEQELQKVTIHRLQEVLAFPILDTWAKTLWEYGLDAEYIQRLETGGDCRGGVRIDLTKPWQDLVQNLLEQDIVQV
;
A
#
# COMPACT_ATOMS: atom_id res chain seq x y z
N MET A 1 2.80 6.85 -11.39
CA MET A 1 3.27 5.63 -10.72
C MET A 1 4.39 5.09 -11.58
N TYR A 2 5.50 4.65 -10.97
CA TYR A 2 6.62 4.14 -11.75
C TYR A 2 6.39 2.64 -11.95
N GLU A 3 5.95 2.25 -13.15
CA GLU A 3 5.97 0.85 -13.55
C GLU A 3 7.43 0.45 -13.69
N TRP A 4 7.98 -0.10 -12.60
CA TRP A 4 9.34 -0.58 -12.56
C TRP A 4 9.34 -2.02 -13.06
N THR A 5 9.68 -2.17 -14.34
CA THR A 5 9.66 -3.45 -15.06
C THR A 5 11.05 -3.95 -15.43
N GLU A 6 12.07 -3.11 -15.25
CA GLU A 6 13.45 -3.38 -15.63
C GLU A 6 14.36 -3.42 -14.39
N PRO A 7 15.40 -4.25 -14.32
CA PRO A 7 16.39 -4.20 -13.24
C PRO A 7 16.92 -2.78 -12.99
N TYR A 8 17.08 -2.42 -11.72
CA TYR A 8 17.75 -1.18 -11.33
C TYR A 8 19.12 -1.50 -10.71
N GLU A 9 20.14 -0.81 -11.19
CA GLU A 9 21.52 -0.94 -10.74
C GLU A 9 22.05 0.42 -10.27
N ASP A 10 22.67 0.42 -9.09
CA ASP A 10 23.47 1.52 -8.59
C ASP A 10 24.96 1.11 -8.63
N GLU A 11 25.58 1.31 -9.79
CA GLU A 11 27.01 1.02 -9.96
C GLU A 11 27.89 2.00 -9.16
N TYR A 12 27.37 3.17 -8.80
CA TYR A 12 28.10 4.14 -8.00
C TYR A 12 28.27 3.65 -6.56
N ILE A 13 27.21 3.17 -5.90
CA ILE A 13 27.33 2.61 -4.55
C ILE A 13 28.27 1.40 -4.54
N LYS A 14 28.19 0.54 -5.55
CA LYS A 14 29.05 -0.64 -5.69
C LYS A 14 30.53 -0.27 -5.75
N GLN A 15 30.88 0.65 -6.65
CA GLN A 15 32.27 1.12 -6.80
C GLN A 15 32.79 1.76 -5.52
N ARG A 16 31.99 2.59 -4.84
CA ARG A 16 32.40 3.30 -3.62
C ARG A 16 32.54 2.37 -2.41
N ILE A 17 31.64 1.39 -2.24
CA ILE A 17 31.75 0.40 -1.18
C ILE A 17 32.94 -0.54 -1.42
N ASP A 18 33.21 -0.94 -2.66
CA ASP A 18 34.38 -1.76 -3.00
C ASP A 18 35.70 -1.03 -2.67
N GLU A 19 35.79 0.26 -3.00
CA GLU A 19 36.90 1.14 -2.62
C GLU A 19 37.11 1.19 -1.10
N ILE A 20 36.03 1.39 -0.35
CA ILE A 20 36.04 1.44 1.10
C ILE A 20 36.45 0.09 1.69
N CYS A 21 35.94 -1.02 1.16
CA CYS A 21 36.28 -2.36 1.63
C CYS A 21 37.77 -2.67 1.42
N ARG A 22 38.35 -2.28 0.28
CA ARG A 22 39.81 -2.40 0.05
C ARG A 22 40.60 -1.56 1.05
N ALA A 23 40.22 -0.30 1.26
CA ALA A 23 40.89 0.56 2.23
C ALA A 23 40.78 0.03 3.68
N GLN A 24 39.62 -0.54 4.04
CA GLN A 24 39.39 -1.16 5.33
C GLN A 24 40.21 -2.44 5.51
N LYS A 25 40.43 -3.24 4.46
CA LYS A 25 41.34 -4.41 4.49
C LYS A 25 42.77 -3.97 4.78
N VAL A 26 43.28 -2.97 4.08
CA VAL A 26 44.63 -2.41 4.33
C VAL A 26 44.76 -1.89 5.76
N ALA A 27 43.73 -1.19 6.28
CA ALA A 27 43.72 -0.75 7.68
C ALA A 27 43.80 -1.94 8.65
N ARG A 28 43.04 -3.01 8.41
CA ARG A 28 43.03 -4.22 9.26
C ARG A 28 44.38 -4.94 9.28
N GLU A 29 45.08 -5.02 8.15
CA GLU A 29 46.43 -5.59 8.07
C GLU A 29 47.43 -4.86 9.00
N HIS A 30 47.16 -3.59 9.31
CA HIS A 30 47.95 -2.77 10.23
C HIS A 30 47.38 -2.74 11.66
N GLY A 31 46.35 -3.55 11.95
CA GLY A 31 45.67 -3.58 13.24
C GLY A 31 44.80 -2.33 13.52
N LYS A 32 44.34 -1.66 12.45
CA LYS A 32 43.59 -0.39 12.51
C LYS A 32 42.18 -0.53 11.93
N VAL A 33 41.32 0.43 12.25
CA VAL A 33 39.95 0.55 11.70
C VAL A 33 39.85 1.82 10.86
N LEU A 34 39.19 1.75 9.70
CA LEU A 34 38.96 2.91 8.86
C LEU A 34 37.77 3.72 9.42
N VAL A 35 37.97 5.02 9.56
CA VAL A 35 37.01 5.98 10.09
C VAL A 35 36.98 7.18 9.14
N SER A 36 35.85 7.88 9.08
CA SER A 36 35.72 9.11 8.29
C SER A 36 35.42 10.31 9.21
N ASN A 37 35.88 11.50 8.85
CA ASN A 37 35.57 12.74 9.58
C ASN A 37 34.17 13.30 9.27
N TYR A 38 33.52 12.85 8.19
CA TYR A 38 32.15 13.15 7.81
C TYR A 38 31.44 11.87 7.35
N GLU A 39 30.12 11.96 7.15
CA GLU A 39 29.32 10.84 6.69
C GLU A 39 29.83 10.32 5.33
N GLN A 40 30.46 9.14 5.38
CA GLN A 40 30.98 8.46 4.21
C GLN A 40 30.53 7.01 4.31
N PHE A 41 29.48 6.65 3.57
CA PHE A 41 28.98 5.27 3.37
C PHE A 41 29.27 4.30 4.52
N TRP A 42 28.37 4.17 5.48
CA TRP A 42 28.38 3.14 6.55
C TRP A 42 29.70 3.00 7.34
N LEU A 43 30.68 3.90 7.17
CA LEU A 43 31.89 3.98 7.98
C LEU A 43 31.55 4.68 9.30
N PRO A 44 32.27 4.34 10.39
CA PRO A 44 32.22 5.11 11.61
C PRO A 44 32.61 6.56 11.34
N VAL A 45 31.80 7.49 11.82
CA VAL A 45 32.03 8.93 11.69
C VAL A 45 32.68 9.45 12.97
N LEU A 46 33.82 10.11 12.85
CA LEU A 46 34.60 10.62 13.97
C LEU A 46 33.78 11.52 14.90
N ASN A 47 32.92 12.37 14.33
CA ASN A 47 32.11 13.34 15.07
C ASN A 47 31.02 12.68 15.93
N ASP A 48 30.65 11.44 15.62
CA ASP A 48 29.64 10.68 16.36
C ASP A 48 30.27 9.86 17.49
N LEU A 49 31.60 9.86 17.59
CA LEU A 49 32.34 9.11 18.61
C LEU A 49 32.53 9.94 19.89
N PRO A 50 32.35 9.34 21.08
CA PRO A 50 32.47 10.06 22.34
C PRO A 50 33.92 10.42 22.65
N GLU A 51 34.12 11.55 23.34
CA GLU A 51 35.39 11.93 23.99
C GLU A 51 36.59 12.03 23.03
N VAL A 52 36.35 12.43 21.78
CA VAL A 52 37.39 12.67 20.77
C VAL A 52 37.92 14.10 20.89
N GLU A 53 39.21 14.25 21.18
CA GLU A 53 39.92 15.52 21.21
C GLU A 53 40.77 15.74 19.96
N TYR A 54 40.68 16.93 19.35
CA TYR A 54 41.60 17.34 18.29
C TYR A 54 42.98 17.73 18.85
N ARG A 55 44.05 17.18 18.27
CA ARG A 55 45.45 17.38 18.71
C ARG A 55 46.30 18.16 17.70
N GLY A 56 45.74 18.61 16.58
CA GLY A 56 46.46 19.29 15.50
C GLY A 56 46.93 18.33 14.39
N ARG A 57 47.23 18.87 13.20
CA ARG A 57 47.68 18.10 12.02
C ARG A 57 46.76 16.91 11.66
N GLU A 58 45.44 17.12 11.75
CA GLU A 58 44.44 16.08 11.48
C GLU A 58 44.53 14.84 12.38
N MET A 59 45.25 14.95 13.52
CA MET A 59 45.30 13.91 14.54
C MET A 59 44.25 14.14 15.61
N HIS A 60 43.57 13.07 15.99
CA HIS A 60 42.62 13.09 17.11
C HIS A 60 42.97 11.99 18.12
N ARG A 61 42.54 12.18 19.36
CA ARG A 61 42.79 11.22 20.44
C ARG A 61 41.56 11.07 21.30
N ALA A 62 41.30 9.84 21.73
CA ALA A 62 40.30 9.51 22.72
C ALA A 62 40.92 8.62 23.81
N PRO A 63 40.27 8.43 24.97
CA PRO A 63 40.75 7.51 26.01
C PRO A 63 40.93 6.07 25.51
N TYR A 64 40.16 5.67 24.50
CA TYR A 64 40.16 4.32 23.92
C TYR A 64 41.03 4.16 22.65
N GLY A 65 41.65 5.23 22.13
CA GLY A 65 42.46 5.12 20.91
C GLY A 65 42.96 6.41 20.32
N ARG A 66 43.64 6.30 19.18
CA ARG A 66 44.17 7.43 18.41
C ARG A 66 43.66 7.36 16.98
N PHE A 67 43.40 8.52 16.40
CA PHE A 67 42.99 8.67 15.02
C PHE A 67 44.05 9.49 14.28
N GLU A 68 44.51 8.98 13.15
CA GLU A 68 45.53 9.61 12.31
C GLU A 68 45.13 9.54 10.84
N PRO A 69 45.60 10.45 9.98
CA PRO A 69 45.30 10.44 8.56
C PRO A 69 45.60 9.09 7.91
N ALA A 70 44.62 8.54 7.20
CA ALA A 70 44.78 7.30 6.46
C ALA A 70 45.49 7.55 5.12
N PRO A 71 46.63 6.92 4.84
CA PRO A 71 47.31 7.08 3.56
C PRO A 71 46.57 6.34 2.43
N ASN A 72 46.59 6.92 1.23
CA ASN A 72 46.15 6.28 -0.02
C ASN A 72 44.68 5.80 -0.02
N VAL A 73 43.78 6.51 0.65
CA VAL A 73 42.34 6.22 0.65
C VAL A 73 41.64 7.08 -0.43
N PRO A 74 40.66 6.55 -1.18
CA PRO A 74 40.04 7.23 -2.33
C PRO A 74 38.99 8.31 -1.96
N PHE A 75 39.06 8.86 -0.74
CA PHE A 75 38.24 9.98 -0.30
C PHE A 75 38.96 10.83 0.76
N HIS A 76 38.60 12.10 0.84
CA HIS A 76 39.19 13.03 1.80
C HIS A 76 38.68 12.78 3.22
N GLY A 77 39.51 13.05 4.24
CA GLY A 77 39.08 12.93 5.63
C GLY A 77 39.00 11.51 6.17
N ALA A 78 39.58 10.55 5.45
CA ALA A 78 39.81 9.20 5.94
C ALA A 78 40.86 9.18 7.07
N LEU A 79 40.53 8.48 8.15
CA LEU A 79 41.34 8.33 9.34
C LEU A 79 41.51 6.85 9.67
N TRP A 80 42.68 6.50 10.18
CA TRP A 80 42.94 5.21 10.80
C TRP A 80 42.82 5.32 12.31
N PHE A 81 41.92 4.53 12.89
CA PHE A 81 41.78 4.36 14.32
C PHE A 81 42.69 3.22 14.81
N SER A 82 43.55 3.53 15.78
CA SER A 82 44.39 2.58 16.50
C SER A 82 43.89 2.44 17.94
N PRO A 83 43.39 1.27 18.36
CA PRO A 83 42.88 1.06 19.71
C PRO A 83 44.00 1.04 20.75
N VAL A 84 43.71 1.53 21.96
CA VAL A 84 44.57 1.31 23.13
C VAL A 84 44.23 -0.05 23.75
N GLN A 85 45.25 -0.86 24.04
CA GLN A 85 45.07 -2.19 24.59
C GLN A 85 44.33 -2.15 25.94
N GLY A 86 43.29 -2.97 26.08
CA GLY A 86 42.48 -3.07 27.31
C GLY A 86 41.44 -1.97 27.52
N ALA A 87 41.36 -0.98 26.63
CA ALA A 87 40.33 0.04 26.69
C ALA A 87 39.00 -0.45 26.09
N GLU A 88 37.89 0.02 26.65
CA GLU A 88 36.57 -0.27 26.10
C GLU A 88 36.31 0.60 24.87
N ILE A 89 36.23 -0.03 23.71
CA ILE A 89 36.02 0.65 22.42
C ILE A 89 34.50 0.85 22.16
N PRO A 90 34.07 2.00 21.61
CA PRO A 90 32.69 2.22 21.18
C PRO A 90 32.16 1.13 20.21
N PRO A 91 30.87 0.77 20.25
CA PRO A 91 30.30 -0.27 19.40
C PRO A 91 30.51 -0.05 17.90
N ALA A 92 30.43 1.21 17.43
CA ALA A 92 30.64 1.58 16.03
C ALA A 92 32.03 1.17 15.50
N LEU A 93 33.05 1.15 16.36
CA LEU A 93 34.41 0.76 16.01
C LEU A 93 34.71 -0.73 16.24
N LYS A 94 33.84 -1.44 16.98
CA LYS A 94 33.96 -2.89 17.25
C LYS A 94 33.35 -3.74 16.12
N ASN A 95 32.25 -3.26 15.53
CA ASN A 95 31.39 -4.05 14.64
C ASN A 95 31.59 -3.72 13.15
N THR A 96 32.81 -3.35 12.75
CA THR A 96 33.10 -3.04 11.34
C THR A 96 33.12 -4.34 10.53
N LYS A 97 31.97 -4.71 9.94
CA LYS A 97 31.87 -5.84 9.02
C LYS A 97 32.40 -5.47 7.64
N GLU A 98 32.83 -6.48 6.90
CA GLU A 98 33.00 -6.33 5.45
C GLU A 98 31.62 -6.39 4.80
N TRP A 99 31.35 -5.46 3.88
CA TRP A 99 30.06 -5.36 3.21
C TRP A 99 30.12 -6.13 1.89
N ILE A 100 29.31 -7.18 1.78
CA ILE A 100 29.27 -8.02 0.59
C ILE A 100 28.23 -7.47 -0.39
N PRO A 101 28.59 -7.24 -1.68
CA PRO A 101 27.62 -6.83 -2.69
C PRO A 101 26.63 -7.95 -2.98
N ALA A 102 25.35 -7.62 -2.99
CA ALA A 102 24.26 -8.54 -3.27
C ALA A 102 23.26 -7.96 -4.28
N SER A 103 22.52 -8.86 -4.91
CA SER A 103 21.33 -8.53 -5.70
C SER A 103 20.07 -8.99 -4.96
N GLY A 104 18.97 -8.26 -5.17
CA GLY A 104 17.69 -8.53 -4.53
C GLY A 104 16.59 -8.74 -5.57
N VAL A 105 15.78 -9.78 -5.38
CA VAL A 105 14.56 -9.98 -6.15
C VAL A 105 13.39 -9.36 -5.38
N VAL A 106 12.69 -8.46 -6.03
CA VAL A 106 11.59 -7.67 -5.47
C VAL A 106 10.27 -8.24 -5.96
N ASP A 107 9.53 -8.81 -5.03
CA ASP A 107 8.14 -9.19 -5.25
C ASP A 107 7.24 -8.04 -4.77
N MET A 108 6.82 -7.21 -5.73
CA MET A 108 5.95 -6.06 -5.47
C MET A 108 4.55 -6.49 -5.01
N ASN A 109 4.09 -7.70 -5.36
CA ASN A 109 2.80 -8.25 -4.96
C ASN A 109 2.81 -8.70 -3.51
N ALA A 110 3.81 -9.51 -3.15
CA ALA A 110 4.01 -9.96 -1.78
C ALA A 110 4.58 -8.85 -0.88
N ARG A 111 5.02 -7.72 -1.47
CA ARG A 111 5.78 -6.64 -0.81
C ARG A 111 7.03 -7.20 -0.12
N LEU A 112 7.74 -8.07 -0.82
CA LEU A 112 8.93 -8.75 -0.31
C LEU A 112 10.16 -8.39 -1.13
N VAL A 113 11.31 -8.35 -0.47
CA VAL A 113 12.61 -8.42 -1.17
C VAL A 113 13.38 -9.60 -0.63
N LYS A 114 13.78 -10.48 -1.54
CA LYS A 114 14.66 -11.61 -1.24
C LYS A 114 16.05 -11.28 -1.71
N ILE A 115 17.00 -11.32 -0.78
CA ILE A 115 18.40 -11.02 -1.02
C ILE A 115 19.18 -12.30 -0.77
N GLN A 116 19.85 -12.78 -1.82
CA GLN A 116 20.75 -13.91 -1.69
C GLN A 116 22.17 -13.40 -1.48
N VAL A 117 22.79 -13.77 -0.36
CA VAL A 117 24.16 -13.42 -0.02
C VAL A 117 24.89 -14.69 0.35
N GLU A 118 25.77 -15.17 -0.54
CA GLU A 118 26.45 -16.45 -0.37
C GLU A 118 25.43 -17.57 -0.03
N ASP A 119 25.54 -18.19 1.14
CA ASP A 119 24.65 -19.27 1.63
C ASP A 119 23.45 -18.75 2.47
N THR A 120 23.29 -17.44 2.62
CA THR A 120 22.24 -16.82 3.45
C THR A 120 21.18 -16.13 2.60
N GLU A 121 19.90 -16.44 2.84
CA GLU A 121 18.77 -15.69 2.28
C GLU A 121 18.28 -14.68 3.34
N ILE A 122 18.24 -13.41 2.97
CA ILE A 122 17.64 -12.34 3.78
C ILE A 122 16.33 -11.95 3.12
N THR A 123 15.23 -12.05 3.87
CA THR A 123 13.90 -11.62 3.40
C THR A 123 13.48 -10.35 4.12
N PHE A 124 13.25 -9.28 3.36
CA PHE A 124 12.57 -8.08 3.81
C PHE A 124 11.09 -8.17 3.50
N THR A 125 10.25 -7.87 4.49
CA THR A 125 8.79 -7.85 4.36
C THR A 125 8.27 -6.42 4.40
N SER A 126 7.10 -6.19 3.81
CA SER A 126 6.38 -4.91 3.88
C SER A 126 7.10 -3.74 3.21
N ILE A 127 7.76 -4.00 2.08
CA ILE A 127 8.45 -2.93 1.34
C ILE A 127 7.49 -1.86 0.81
N ASN A 128 7.98 -0.64 0.73
CA ASN A 128 7.19 0.48 0.23
C ASN A 128 7.17 0.53 -1.30
N ILE A 129 6.15 -0.12 -1.87
CA ILE A 129 5.93 -0.19 -3.33
C ILE A 129 5.57 1.16 -3.98
N SER A 130 5.40 2.23 -3.20
CA SER A 130 5.17 3.58 -3.76
C SER A 130 6.45 4.32 -4.13
N LEU A 131 7.60 3.84 -3.66
CA LEU A 131 8.91 4.41 -3.97
C LEU A 131 9.38 4.00 -5.37
N ASN A 132 10.21 4.84 -6.00
CA ASN A 132 10.93 4.41 -7.20
C ASN A 132 12.09 3.46 -6.83
N ALA A 133 12.65 2.76 -7.82
CA ALA A 133 13.66 1.72 -7.60
C ALA A 133 14.90 2.23 -6.82
N HIS A 134 15.38 3.43 -7.13
CA HIS A 134 16.51 4.05 -6.41
C HIS A 134 16.18 4.31 -4.93
N GLN A 135 15.02 4.91 -4.65
CA GLN A 135 14.58 5.19 -3.29
C GLN A 135 14.35 3.90 -2.48
N LEU A 136 13.78 2.88 -3.12
CA LEU A 136 13.57 1.57 -2.50
C LEU A 136 14.91 0.90 -2.16
N LEU A 137 15.89 0.91 -3.08
CA LEU A 137 17.23 0.39 -2.84
C LEU A 137 17.92 1.13 -1.67
N GLN A 138 17.79 2.46 -1.61
CA GLN A 138 18.32 3.25 -0.49
C GLN A 138 17.69 2.89 0.85
N GLU A 139 16.36 2.73 0.90
CA GLU A 139 15.63 2.36 2.11
C GLU A 139 16.06 0.97 2.61
N ILE A 140 16.13 -0.02 1.71
CA ILE A 140 16.55 -1.38 2.08
C ILE A 140 18.00 -1.39 2.58
N ASN A 141 18.90 -0.66 1.92
CA ASN A 141 20.29 -0.55 2.35
C ASN A 141 20.43 0.12 3.73
N HIS A 142 19.63 1.14 4.02
CA HIS A 142 19.61 1.77 5.34
C HIS A 142 19.25 0.74 6.43
N GLU A 143 18.23 -0.09 6.18
CA GLU A 143 17.83 -1.12 7.12
C GLU A 143 18.85 -2.25 7.26
N LEU A 144 19.45 -2.73 6.15
CA LEU A 144 20.54 -3.70 6.17
C LEU A 144 21.72 -3.23 7.04
N VAL A 145 22.02 -1.93 6.98
CA VAL A 145 23.09 -1.31 7.75
C VAL A 145 22.72 -1.19 9.21
N ARG A 146 21.48 -0.74 9.49
CA ARG A 146 20.95 -0.62 10.86
C ARG A 146 21.01 -1.95 11.61
N VAL A 147 20.68 -3.06 10.95
CA VAL A 147 20.75 -4.41 11.54
C VAL A 147 22.14 -5.05 11.44
N ASN A 148 23.11 -4.35 10.85
CA ASN A 148 24.47 -4.83 10.60
C ASN A 148 24.50 -6.20 9.89
N ALA A 149 23.72 -6.32 8.81
CA ALA A 149 23.57 -7.57 8.04
C ALA A 149 24.88 -8.04 7.41
N GLY A 150 25.83 -7.13 7.12
CA GLY A 150 27.09 -7.43 6.43
C GLY A 150 26.95 -7.58 4.92
N ALA A 151 25.79 -7.23 4.36
CA ALA A 151 25.52 -7.23 2.94
C ALA A 151 24.82 -5.94 2.53
N TYR A 152 24.95 -5.58 1.26
CA TYR A 152 24.25 -4.45 0.67
C TYR A 152 23.76 -4.75 -0.73
N LEU A 153 22.67 -4.09 -1.12
CA LEU A 153 22.12 -4.17 -2.45
C LEU A 153 22.75 -3.12 -3.35
N TRP A 154 23.32 -3.57 -4.46
CA TRP A 154 23.70 -2.71 -5.59
C TRP A 154 22.76 -2.88 -6.79
N ARG A 155 21.99 -3.97 -6.81
CA ARG A 155 21.02 -4.28 -7.86
C ARG A 155 19.74 -4.83 -7.27
N ILE A 156 18.61 -4.34 -7.75
CA ILE A 156 17.30 -4.93 -7.47
C ILE A 156 16.59 -5.28 -8.79
N GLU A 157 15.79 -6.32 -8.77
CA GLU A 157 15.08 -6.84 -9.94
C GLU A 157 13.63 -7.14 -9.58
N PRO A 158 12.64 -6.63 -10.34
CA PRO A 158 11.25 -7.00 -10.11
C PRO A 158 11.01 -8.43 -10.60
N VAL A 159 10.15 -9.19 -9.91
CA VAL A 159 9.69 -10.49 -10.40
C VAL A 159 8.95 -10.31 -11.74
N GLU A 160 9.40 -10.98 -12.80
CA GLU A 160 8.76 -10.92 -14.12
C GLU A 160 7.28 -11.32 -14.04
N GLY A 161 6.42 -10.55 -14.71
CA GLY A 161 4.98 -10.84 -14.80
C GLY A 161 4.17 -10.50 -13.54
N ALA A 162 4.80 -9.98 -12.49
CA ALA A 162 4.09 -9.47 -11.31
C ALA A 162 3.49 -8.08 -11.62
N SER A 163 2.43 -8.03 -12.42
CA SER A 163 1.53 -6.87 -12.34
C SER A 163 1.06 -6.79 -10.90
N VAL A 164 1.28 -5.64 -10.26
CA VAL A 164 0.95 -5.52 -8.84
C VAL A 164 -0.57 -5.55 -8.73
N SER A 165 -1.13 -6.63 -8.17
CA SER A 165 -2.55 -6.79 -7.91
C SER A 165 -2.92 -5.88 -6.76
N HIS A 166 -3.07 -4.60 -7.06
CA HIS A 166 -3.50 -3.62 -6.09
C HIS A 166 -5.00 -3.80 -5.79
N LEU A 167 -5.37 -3.58 -4.53
CA LEU A 167 -6.76 -3.42 -4.15
C LEU A 167 -7.44 -2.29 -4.94
N PHE A 168 -6.69 -1.24 -5.28
CA PHE A 168 -7.14 -0.10 -6.08
C PHE A 168 -6.43 -0.08 -7.44
N PRO A 169 -7.13 0.17 -8.56
CA PRO A 169 -6.55 0.10 -9.91
C PRO A 169 -5.31 0.97 -10.14
N ASP A 170 -5.22 2.11 -9.45
CA ASP A 170 -4.09 3.07 -9.54
C ASP A 170 -3.08 2.91 -8.39
N GLY A 171 -3.21 1.83 -7.59
CA GLY A 171 -2.44 1.49 -6.39
C GLY A 171 -2.38 2.55 -5.28
N ARG A 172 -3.08 3.68 -5.45
CA ARG A 172 -3.19 4.72 -4.43
C ARG A 172 -4.37 4.39 -3.53
N ILE A 173 -4.15 4.49 -2.23
CA ILE A 173 -5.21 4.32 -1.24
C ILE A 173 -6.06 5.60 -1.25
N PRO A 174 -7.34 5.54 -1.64
CA PRO A 174 -8.22 6.71 -1.58
C PRO A 174 -8.40 7.15 -0.13
N VAL A 175 -8.72 8.43 0.05
CA VAL A 175 -8.98 9.00 1.36
C VAL A 175 -10.40 9.53 1.40
N LEU A 176 -11.14 9.13 2.45
CA LEU A 176 -12.41 9.75 2.83
C LEU A 176 -12.11 10.83 3.87
N SER A 177 -12.58 12.04 3.63
CA SER A 177 -12.33 13.16 4.55
C SER A 177 -13.56 14.02 4.77
N ASN A 178 -13.59 14.74 5.88
CA ASN A 178 -14.52 15.83 6.14
C ASN A 178 -13.72 17.05 6.65
N ALA A 179 -14.40 18.08 7.14
CA ALA A 179 -13.75 19.28 7.68
C ALA A 179 -12.86 19.05 8.91
N HIS A 180 -12.96 17.89 9.58
CA HIS A 180 -12.31 17.63 10.87
C HIS A 180 -11.29 16.48 10.82
N THR A 181 -11.45 15.52 9.92
CA THR A 181 -10.63 14.31 9.90
C THR A 181 -10.55 13.69 8.50
N ARG A 182 -9.61 12.75 8.36
CA ARG A 182 -9.46 11.87 7.21
C ARG A 182 -9.32 10.41 7.65
N ALA A 183 -9.65 9.48 6.77
CA ALA A 183 -9.45 8.05 6.94
C ALA A 183 -9.05 7.40 5.61
N ASP A 184 -8.18 6.40 5.71
CA ASP A 184 -7.77 5.60 4.56
C ASP A 184 -8.90 4.66 4.17
N VAL A 185 -9.23 4.60 2.88
CA VAL A 185 -10.32 3.80 2.34
C VAL A 185 -9.82 2.39 2.04
N THR A 186 -10.54 1.38 2.51
CA THR A 186 -10.28 -0.04 2.20
C THR A 186 -11.10 -0.52 1.01
N GLY A 187 -12.22 0.14 0.71
CA GLY A 187 -12.95 0.04 -0.54
C GLY A 187 -14.21 0.90 -0.58
N TYR A 188 -14.83 0.98 -1.74
CA TYR A 188 -15.95 1.89 -1.99
C TYR A 188 -16.87 1.37 -3.10
N ALA A 189 -18.11 1.83 -3.09
CA ALA A 189 -19.04 1.73 -4.20
C ALA A 189 -19.82 3.04 -4.34
N LEU A 190 -19.67 3.69 -5.49
CA LEU A 190 -20.23 5.00 -5.75
C LEU A 190 -20.87 5.08 -7.14
N LEU A 191 -21.95 5.82 -7.25
CA LEU A 191 -22.58 6.16 -8.52
C LEU A 191 -22.16 7.59 -8.89
N GLU A 192 -21.51 7.74 -10.03
CA GLU A 192 -21.08 9.05 -10.55
C GLU A 192 -22.25 9.79 -11.24
N ASP A 193 -23.34 10.04 -10.51
CA ASP A 193 -24.57 10.59 -11.08
C ASP A 193 -24.55 12.11 -11.25
N ARG A 194 -23.68 12.84 -10.54
CA ARG A 194 -23.59 14.31 -10.61
C ARG A 194 -22.15 14.79 -10.64
N PRO A 195 -21.85 15.92 -11.33
CA PRO A 195 -20.48 16.38 -11.54
C PRO A 195 -19.70 16.73 -10.26
N TYR A 196 -20.37 17.16 -9.20
CA TYR A 196 -19.73 17.65 -7.97
C TYR A 196 -20.12 16.87 -6.71
N GLN A 197 -21.02 15.90 -6.84
CA GLN A 197 -21.51 15.11 -5.73
C GLN A 197 -21.91 13.72 -6.20
N HIS A 198 -21.20 12.70 -5.76
CA HIS A 198 -21.51 11.32 -6.10
C HIS A 198 -22.37 10.66 -5.03
N THR A 199 -23.22 9.75 -5.46
CA THR A 199 -24.05 8.95 -4.55
C THR A 199 -23.24 7.77 -4.03
N LEU A 200 -23.16 7.61 -2.73
CA LEU A 200 -22.35 6.60 -2.03
C LEU A 200 -23.23 5.45 -1.54
N ALA A 201 -22.99 4.26 -2.07
CA ALA A 201 -23.66 3.04 -1.64
C ALA A 201 -22.87 2.31 -0.53
N TYR A 202 -21.54 2.37 -0.58
CA TYR A 202 -20.66 1.71 0.38
C TYR A 202 -19.30 2.43 0.50
N VAL A 203 -18.74 2.45 1.71
CA VAL A 203 -17.33 2.77 1.95
C VAL A 203 -16.79 1.96 3.14
N GLY A 204 -15.66 1.29 2.95
CA GLY A 204 -14.82 0.73 4.00
C GLY A 204 -13.70 1.71 4.35
N ILE A 205 -13.49 2.00 5.62
CA ILE A 205 -12.43 2.91 6.11
C ILE A 205 -11.64 2.29 7.26
N ALA A 206 -10.35 2.61 7.36
CA ALA A 206 -9.50 2.28 8.50
C ALA A 206 -8.94 3.57 9.12
N ALA A 207 -9.29 3.84 10.37
CA ALA A 207 -8.80 5.02 11.10
C ALA A 207 -8.98 4.89 12.62
N HIS A 208 -8.46 5.86 13.35
CA HIS A 208 -8.72 5.96 14.79
C HIS A 208 -10.23 6.12 15.08
N LYS A 209 -10.69 5.62 16.22
CA LYS A 209 -12.13 5.58 16.58
C LYS A 209 -12.85 6.91 16.40
N THR A 210 -12.24 7.99 16.88
CA THR A 210 -12.77 9.36 16.79
C THR A 210 -12.93 9.84 15.35
N SER A 211 -12.02 9.45 14.47
CA SER A 211 -12.08 9.76 13.03
C SER A 211 -13.23 9.02 12.35
N VAL A 212 -13.38 7.73 12.64
CA VAL A 212 -14.48 6.90 12.14
C VAL A 212 -15.83 7.49 12.56
N GLU A 213 -16.02 7.82 13.84
CA GLU A 213 -17.26 8.40 14.36
C GLU A 213 -17.59 9.75 13.71
N SER A 214 -16.58 10.59 13.47
CA SER A 214 -16.76 11.89 12.80
C SER A 214 -17.20 11.74 11.35
N LEU A 215 -16.56 10.85 10.58
CA LEU A 215 -16.92 10.59 9.18
C LEU A 215 -18.31 9.95 9.07
N TRP A 216 -18.60 9.00 9.95
CA TRP A 216 -19.91 8.37 10.07
C TRP A 216 -21.03 9.39 10.32
N ALA A 217 -20.84 10.29 11.29
CA ALA A 217 -21.79 11.35 11.60
C ALA A 217 -22.01 12.31 10.41
N SER A 218 -20.95 12.62 9.65
CA SER A 218 -21.07 13.43 8.43
C SER A 218 -21.88 12.74 7.34
N LEU A 219 -21.73 11.41 7.18
CA LEU A 219 -22.48 10.64 6.18
C LEU A 219 -23.97 10.53 6.54
N ILE A 220 -24.33 10.27 7.80
CA ILE A 220 -25.74 10.20 8.25
C ILE A 220 -26.47 11.53 8.03
N ARG A 221 -25.78 12.67 8.21
CA ARG A 221 -26.40 13.99 8.08
C ARG A 221 -26.87 14.31 6.65
N GLY A 222 -26.38 13.58 5.64
CA GLY A 222 -26.89 13.68 4.27
C GLY A 222 -26.67 15.04 3.60
N ARG A 223 -25.63 15.79 3.95
CA ARG A 223 -25.34 17.13 3.38
C ARG A 223 -24.08 17.20 2.51
N GLY A 224 -23.55 16.06 2.04
CA GLY A 224 -22.32 16.03 1.25
C GLY A 224 -21.09 16.56 1.99
N ALA A 225 -21.06 16.40 3.32
CA ALA A 225 -19.99 16.91 4.19
C ALA A 225 -18.71 16.05 4.15
N CYS A 226 -18.76 14.90 3.49
CA CYS A 226 -17.60 14.07 3.22
C CYS A 226 -17.16 14.23 1.77
N SER A 227 -15.87 14.11 1.53
CA SER A 227 -15.29 14.01 0.19
C SER A 227 -14.47 12.74 0.06
N LEU A 228 -14.56 12.13 -1.12
CA LEU A 228 -13.75 10.99 -1.55
C LEU A 228 -13.00 11.43 -2.80
N ARG A 229 -11.67 11.32 -2.80
CA ARG A 229 -10.80 11.79 -3.91
C ARG A 229 -11.03 13.25 -4.32
N GLY A 230 -11.45 14.09 -3.37
CA GLY A 230 -11.72 15.51 -3.61
C GLY A 230 -13.14 15.83 -4.10
N THR A 231 -13.95 14.84 -4.45
CA THR A 231 -15.35 15.03 -4.82
C THR A 231 -16.26 14.78 -3.63
N ALA A 232 -17.30 15.61 -3.45
CA ALA A 232 -18.26 15.41 -2.37
C ALA A 232 -19.02 14.09 -2.57
N VAL A 233 -19.27 13.38 -1.47
CA VAL A 233 -20.04 12.13 -1.49
C VAL A 233 -21.24 12.22 -0.56
N LEU A 234 -22.35 11.64 -1.00
CA LEU A 234 -23.60 11.62 -0.27
C LEU A 234 -24.13 10.20 -0.19
N ALA A 235 -24.34 9.70 1.03
CA ALA A 235 -25.00 8.41 1.21
C ALA A 235 -26.44 8.44 0.68
N ASP A 236 -26.85 7.37 0.00
CA ASP A 236 -28.23 7.23 -0.48
C ASP A 236 -29.19 6.85 0.64
N GLY A 237 -29.58 7.82 1.45
CA GLY A 237 -30.51 7.64 2.56
C GLY A 237 -29.84 7.13 3.84
N GLU A 238 -30.52 6.25 4.57
CA GLU A 238 -30.01 5.69 5.82
C GLU A 238 -28.83 4.75 5.55
N VAL A 239 -27.81 4.86 6.37
CA VAL A 239 -26.62 4.01 6.32
C VAL A 239 -26.54 3.16 7.59
N LYS A 240 -25.74 2.10 7.56
CA LYS A 240 -25.34 1.31 8.73
C LYS A 240 -23.83 1.18 8.78
N MET A 241 -23.28 1.13 9.99
CA MET A 241 -21.86 0.94 10.23
C MET A 241 -21.62 -0.38 10.96
N VAL A 242 -20.68 -1.17 10.44
CA VAL A 242 -20.13 -2.36 11.09
C VAL A 242 -18.65 -2.08 11.37
N THR A 243 -18.15 -2.47 12.54
CA THR A 243 -16.77 -2.17 12.94
C THR A 243 -16.03 -3.43 13.37
N GLN A 244 -14.73 -3.46 13.08
CA GLN A 244 -13.78 -4.46 13.51
C GLN A 244 -12.54 -3.78 14.06
N ALA A 245 -12.14 -4.12 15.29
CA ALA A 245 -10.94 -3.57 15.89
C ALA A 245 -9.69 -4.22 15.29
N LEU A 246 -8.71 -3.40 14.88
CA LEU A 246 -7.39 -3.85 14.43
C LEU A 246 -6.39 -3.56 15.56
N GLN A 247 -6.32 -4.47 16.52
CA GLN A 247 -5.61 -4.25 17.81
C GLN A 247 -4.13 -3.93 17.63
N GLU A 248 -3.47 -4.51 16.62
CA GLU A 248 -2.05 -4.30 16.32
C GLU A 248 -1.72 -2.87 15.91
N PHE A 249 -2.72 -2.11 15.43
CA PHE A 249 -2.52 -0.80 14.81
C PHE A 249 -3.23 0.33 15.57
N ASN A 250 -3.92 0.03 16.68
CA ASN A 250 -4.75 0.99 17.43
C ASN A 250 -5.74 1.77 16.52
N VAL A 251 -6.28 1.09 15.50
CA VAL A 251 -7.29 1.63 14.58
C VAL A 251 -8.50 0.71 14.52
N ILE A 252 -9.60 1.24 14.01
CA ILE A 252 -10.83 0.51 13.73
C ILE A 252 -11.01 0.48 12.23
N HIS A 253 -11.28 -0.71 11.70
CA HIS A 253 -11.85 -0.86 10.37
C HIS A 253 -13.37 -0.74 10.47
N ALA A 254 -13.97 0.09 9.64
CA ALA A 254 -15.40 0.33 9.62
C ALA A 254 -15.95 0.21 8.20
N GLY A 255 -16.92 -0.69 8.02
CA GLY A 255 -17.72 -0.80 6.82
C GLY A 255 -19.01 0.02 6.98
N ILE A 256 -19.16 1.05 6.17
CA ILE A 256 -20.34 1.92 6.15
C ILE A 256 -21.12 1.63 4.87
N VAL A 257 -22.36 1.17 5.01
CA VAL A 257 -23.17 0.66 3.89
C VAL A 257 -24.56 1.29 3.90
N CYS A 258 -25.04 1.69 2.73
CA CYS A 258 -26.41 2.15 2.54
C CYS A 258 -27.41 1.04 2.89
N ARG A 259 -28.51 1.40 3.58
CA ARG A 259 -29.62 0.48 3.90
C ARG A 259 -30.17 -0.20 2.65
N LYS A 260 -30.28 0.53 1.53
CA LYS A 260 -30.75 0.03 0.22
C LYS A 260 -29.79 -0.99 -0.41
N ALA A 261 -28.57 -1.15 0.11
CA ALA A 261 -27.63 -2.18 -0.32
C ALA A 261 -27.68 -3.45 0.55
N LEU A 262 -28.44 -3.43 1.65
CA LEU A 262 -28.54 -4.57 2.56
C LEU A 262 -29.72 -5.50 2.19
N PRO A 263 -29.50 -6.82 2.08
CA PRO A 263 -30.56 -7.81 1.91
C PRO A 263 -31.64 -7.72 2.99
N GLY A 264 -32.90 -7.75 2.57
CA GLY A 264 -34.08 -7.70 3.43
C GLY A 264 -34.31 -6.35 4.13
N LYS A 265 -33.61 -5.28 3.72
CA LYS A 265 -33.71 -3.95 4.34
C LYS A 265 -34.27 -2.87 3.42
N TRP A 266 -34.70 -3.23 2.21
CA TRP A 266 -35.42 -2.30 1.34
C TRP A 266 -36.81 -1.96 1.91
N GLU A 267 -37.34 -0.82 1.51
CA GLU A 267 -38.69 -0.36 1.83
C GLU A 267 -39.46 -0.02 0.55
N VAL A 268 -40.79 -0.16 0.56
CA VAL A 268 -41.65 0.10 -0.61
C VAL A 268 -41.50 1.51 -1.20
N LYS A 269 -41.06 2.48 -0.38
CA LYS A 269 -40.82 3.86 -0.81
C LYS A 269 -39.44 4.10 -1.44
N ASP A 270 -38.54 3.11 -1.38
CA ASP A 270 -37.22 3.22 -1.95
C ASP A 270 -37.33 3.22 -3.48
N ASP A 271 -36.68 4.19 -4.11
CA ASP A 271 -36.59 4.37 -5.56
C ASP A 271 -35.52 3.49 -6.21
N ALA A 272 -34.65 2.89 -5.40
CA ALA A 272 -33.58 2.03 -5.86
C ALA A 272 -33.14 1.02 -4.80
N VAL A 273 -32.52 -0.06 -5.24
CA VAL A 273 -31.71 -0.95 -4.40
C VAL A 273 -30.35 -1.17 -5.03
N TYR A 274 -29.38 -1.58 -4.21
CA TYR A 274 -28.03 -1.88 -4.68
C TYR A 274 -27.72 -3.36 -4.52
N ALA A 275 -26.93 -3.88 -5.44
CA ALA A 275 -26.27 -5.18 -5.37
C ALA A 275 -24.76 -4.94 -5.35
N LEU A 276 -24.06 -5.47 -4.33
CA LEU A 276 -22.62 -5.27 -4.11
C LEU A 276 -21.93 -6.64 -3.95
N VAL A 277 -20.73 -6.76 -4.49
CA VAL A 277 -19.89 -7.98 -4.42
C VAL A 277 -18.56 -7.64 -3.77
N PHE A 278 -18.23 -8.38 -2.70
CA PHE A 278 -17.00 -8.18 -1.92
C PHE A 278 -15.99 -9.35 -2.05
N GLU A 279 -16.44 -10.53 -2.48
CA GLU A 279 -15.59 -11.73 -2.51
C GLU A 279 -14.60 -11.72 -3.69
N GLN A 280 -13.43 -12.32 -3.46
CA GLN A 280 -12.44 -12.62 -4.50
C GLN A 280 -12.83 -13.89 -5.27
N GLY A 281 -13.97 -13.85 -5.95
CA GLY A 281 -14.36 -14.88 -6.91
C GLY A 281 -13.61 -14.72 -8.24
N ARG A 282 -13.37 -15.83 -8.96
CA ARG A 282 -12.71 -15.78 -10.29
C ARG A 282 -13.56 -15.05 -11.35
N ASN A 283 -14.86 -14.84 -11.10
CA ASN A 283 -15.76 -14.15 -12.03
C ASN A 283 -16.72 -13.20 -11.31
N ILE A 284 -16.26 -11.96 -11.10
CA ILE A 284 -17.03 -10.88 -10.46
C ILE A 284 -18.34 -10.62 -11.19
N GLU A 285 -18.33 -10.68 -12.53
CA GLU A 285 -19.51 -10.37 -13.35
C GLU A 285 -20.63 -11.39 -13.14
N GLN A 286 -20.29 -12.68 -13.10
CA GLN A 286 -21.29 -13.73 -12.81
C GLN A 286 -21.87 -13.61 -11.41
N GLU A 287 -21.05 -13.30 -10.40
CA GLU A 287 -21.53 -13.07 -9.04
C GLU A 287 -22.42 -11.84 -8.97
N LEU A 288 -22.04 -10.75 -9.63
CA LEU A 288 -22.82 -9.53 -9.68
C LEU A 288 -24.18 -9.74 -10.37
N GLN A 289 -24.23 -10.53 -11.43
CA GLN A 289 -25.48 -10.96 -12.08
C GLN A 289 -26.39 -11.71 -11.11
N LYS A 290 -25.87 -12.73 -10.41
CA LYS A 290 -26.65 -13.51 -9.43
C LYS A 290 -27.19 -12.64 -8.30
N VAL A 291 -26.34 -11.80 -7.70
CA VAL A 291 -26.75 -10.90 -6.61
C VAL A 291 -27.82 -9.93 -7.11
N THR A 292 -27.67 -9.38 -8.31
CA THR A 292 -28.66 -8.47 -8.92
C THR A 292 -30.02 -9.13 -9.07
N ILE A 293 -30.06 -10.38 -9.52
CA ILE A 293 -31.32 -11.12 -9.68
C ILE A 293 -31.95 -11.45 -8.34
N HIS A 294 -31.17 -11.85 -7.34
CA HIS A 294 -31.69 -12.02 -5.98
C HIS A 294 -32.28 -10.71 -5.43
N ARG A 295 -31.65 -9.56 -5.71
CA ARG A 295 -32.21 -8.26 -5.33
C ARG A 295 -33.51 -7.96 -6.09
N LEU A 296 -33.59 -8.29 -7.37
CA LEU A 296 -34.83 -8.12 -8.16
C LEU A 296 -35.96 -9.04 -7.66
N GLN A 297 -35.66 -10.30 -7.33
CA GLN A 297 -36.61 -11.24 -6.71
C GLN A 297 -37.12 -10.75 -5.35
N GLU A 298 -36.32 -9.99 -4.61
CA GLU A 298 -36.69 -9.43 -3.30
C GLU A 298 -37.63 -8.23 -3.40
N VAL A 299 -37.50 -7.42 -4.45
CA VAL A 299 -38.18 -6.12 -4.58
C VAL A 299 -39.37 -6.13 -5.54
N LEU A 300 -39.36 -7.01 -6.55
CA LEU A 300 -40.42 -7.10 -7.54
C LEU A 300 -41.54 -8.01 -7.07
N ALA A 301 -42.78 -7.62 -7.37
CA ALA A 301 -43.97 -8.34 -6.94
C ALA A 301 -44.24 -9.64 -7.71
N PHE A 302 -43.51 -9.88 -8.80
CA PHE A 302 -43.66 -11.05 -9.66
C PHE A 302 -42.41 -11.93 -9.61
N PRO A 303 -42.55 -13.25 -9.77
CA PRO A 303 -41.41 -14.17 -9.72
C PRO A 303 -40.47 -13.95 -10.91
N ILE A 304 -39.17 -13.94 -10.63
CA ILE A 304 -38.12 -13.94 -11.64
C ILE A 304 -37.38 -15.27 -11.56
N LEU A 305 -37.28 -15.96 -12.70
CA LEU A 305 -36.55 -17.23 -12.79
C LEU A 305 -35.05 -16.98 -12.87
N ASP A 306 -34.25 -17.84 -12.23
CA ASP A 306 -32.79 -17.75 -12.26
C ASP A 306 -32.23 -17.91 -13.69
N THR A 307 -32.96 -18.61 -14.57
CA THR A 307 -32.62 -18.76 -16.00
C THR A 307 -32.68 -17.45 -16.77
N TRP A 308 -33.46 -16.47 -16.30
CA TRP A 308 -33.58 -15.15 -16.94
C TRP A 308 -32.44 -14.20 -16.56
N ALA A 309 -31.54 -14.63 -15.65
CA ALA A 309 -30.54 -13.78 -15.04
C ALA A 309 -29.69 -12.99 -16.03
N LYS A 310 -29.11 -13.71 -17.00
CA LYS A 310 -28.26 -13.12 -18.02
C LYS A 310 -29.03 -12.14 -18.92
N THR A 311 -30.22 -12.54 -19.37
CA THR A 311 -31.04 -11.72 -20.27
C THR A 311 -31.52 -10.44 -19.57
N LEU A 312 -32.04 -10.54 -18.35
CA LEU A 312 -32.48 -9.35 -17.59
C LEU A 312 -31.31 -8.44 -17.23
N TRP A 313 -30.13 -8.99 -16.98
CA TRP A 313 -28.92 -8.21 -16.79
C TRP A 313 -28.55 -7.40 -18.04
N GLU A 314 -28.46 -8.05 -19.19
CA GLU A 314 -28.07 -7.41 -20.47
C GLU A 314 -29.09 -6.32 -20.87
N TYR A 315 -30.38 -6.67 -20.92
CA TYR A 315 -31.43 -5.72 -21.28
C TYR A 315 -31.64 -4.63 -20.22
N GLY A 316 -31.46 -4.96 -18.94
CA GLY A 316 -31.55 -3.99 -17.85
C GLY A 316 -30.42 -2.97 -17.87
N LEU A 317 -29.20 -3.38 -18.24
CA LEU A 317 -28.08 -2.46 -18.48
C LEU A 317 -28.34 -1.59 -19.71
N ASP A 318 -28.73 -2.19 -20.84
CA ASP A 318 -28.97 -1.48 -22.10
C ASP A 318 -30.08 -0.43 -21.99
N ALA A 319 -31.13 -0.73 -21.20
CA ALA A 319 -32.24 0.19 -20.95
C ALA A 319 -32.00 1.15 -19.76
N GLU A 320 -30.82 1.09 -19.12
CA GLU A 320 -30.45 1.87 -17.93
C GLU A 320 -31.35 1.65 -16.69
N TYR A 321 -31.97 0.47 -16.59
CA TYR A 321 -32.68 0.02 -15.38
C TYR A 321 -31.67 -0.43 -14.31
N ILE A 322 -30.50 -0.89 -14.77
CA ILE A 322 -29.35 -1.26 -13.97
C ILE A 322 -28.22 -0.31 -14.34
N GLN A 323 -27.59 0.30 -13.34
CA GLN A 323 -26.46 1.22 -13.54
C GLN A 323 -25.25 0.69 -12.78
N ARG A 324 -24.10 0.61 -13.45
CA ARG A 324 -22.85 0.19 -12.80
C ARG A 324 -22.35 1.28 -11.83
N LEU A 325 -21.87 0.83 -10.69
CA LEU A 325 -21.16 1.68 -9.74
C LEU A 325 -19.67 1.67 -10.06
N GLU A 326 -19.01 2.80 -9.82
CA GLU A 326 -17.56 2.80 -9.66
C GLU A 326 -17.23 2.09 -8.34
N THR A 327 -16.34 1.10 -8.39
CA THR A 327 -15.95 0.32 -7.22
C THR A 327 -14.43 0.23 -7.12
N GLY A 328 -13.93 -0.04 -5.92
CA GLY A 328 -12.52 -0.26 -5.68
C GLY A 328 -12.27 -0.81 -4.29
N GLY A 329 -11.08 -1.37 -4.09
CA GLY A 329 -10.69 -1.95 -2.80
C GLY A 329 -11.37 -3.29 -2.54
N ASP A 330 -11.92 -3.45 -1.33
CA ASP A 330 -12.67 -4.63 -0.90
C ASP A 330 -14.03 -4.82 -1.60
N CYS A 331 -14.63 -3.76 -2.16
CA CYS A 331 -15.79 -3.87 -3.03
C CYS A 331 -15.34 -4.04 -4.49
N ARG A 332 -15.67 -5.19 -5.09
CA ARG A 332 -15.19 -5.62 -6.41
C ARG A 332 -16.17 -5.39 -7.54
N GLY A 333 -17.45 -5.26 -7.21
CA GLY A 333 -18.50 -5.01 -8.18
C GLY A 333 -19.73 -4.43 -7.52
N GLY A 334 -20.47 -3.62 -8.25
CA GLY A 334 -21.67 -3.00 -7.72
C GLY A 334 -22.58 -2.46 -8.81
N VAL A 335 -23.89 -2.55 -8.58
CA VAL A 335 -24.90 -1.90 -9.40
C VAL A 335 -25.98 -1.23 -8.56
N ARG A 336 -26.55 -0.15 -9.11
CA ARG A 336 -27.85 0.41 -8.71
C ARG A 336 -28.93 -0.20 -9.59
N ILE A 337 -30.01 -0.65 -8.98
CA ILE A 337 -31.22 -1.15 -9.64
C ILE A 337 -32.30 -0.11 -9.41
N ASP A 338 -32.77 0.53 -10.49
CA ASP A 338 -33.75 1.61 -10.43
C ASP A 338 -35.18 1.03 -10.36
N LEU A 339 -35.85 1.18 -9.21
CA LEU A 339 -37.18 0.63 -8.97
C LEU A 339 -38.30 1.52 -9.53
N THR A 340 -37.98 2.73 -10.00
CA THR A 340 -38.98 3.63 -10.61
C THR A 340 -39.29 3.28 -12.06
N LYS A 341 -38.46 2.45 -12.69
CA LYS A 341 -38.62 1.99 -14.06
C LYS A 341 -39.69 0.89 -14.17
N PRO A 342 -40.41 0.76 -15.29
CA PRO A 342 -41.48 -0.22 -15.46
C PRO A 342 -40.93 -1.62 -15.72
N TRP A 343 -40.39 -2.27 -14.68
CA TRP A 343 -39.82 -3.63 -14.74
C TRP A 343 -40.80 -4.67 -15.28
N GLN A 344 -42.08 -4.55 -14.95
CA GLN A 344 -43.11 -5.47 -15.44
C GLN A 344 -43.24 -5.41 -16.96
N ASP A 345 -43.24 -4.21 -17.55
CA ASP A 345 -43.35 -4.02 -19.00
C ASP A 345 -42.10 -4.57 -19.70
N LEU A 346 -40.91 -4.37 -19.12
CA LEU A 346 -39.67 -4.95 -19.65
C LEU A 346 -39.77 -6.49 -19.72
N VAL A 347 -40.16 -7.15 -18.62
CA VAL A 347 -40.26 -8.61 -18.58
C VAL A 347 -41.36 -9.12 -19.53
N GLN A 348 -42.50 -8.43 -19.58
CA GLN A 348 -43.59 -8.81 -20.48
C GLN A 348 -43.15 -8.74 -21.96
N ASN A 349 -42.46 -7.67 -22.35
CA ASN A 349 -41.93 -7.53 -23.71
C ASN A 349 -40.93 -8.64 -24.06
N LEU A 350 -40.07 -9.04 -23.11
CA LEU A 350 -39.11 -10.12 -23.32
C LEU A 350 -39.79 -11.50 -23.47
N LEU A 351 -40.89 -11.73 -22.75
CA LEU A 351 -41.72 -12.92 -22.88
C LEU A 351 -42.45 -12.95 -24.23
N GLU A 352 -43.04 -11.83 -24.65
CA GLU A 352 -43.75 -11.71 -25.93
C GLU A 352 -42.83 -11.90 -27.15
N GLN A 353 -41.53 -11.63 -27.00
CA GLN A 353 -40.51 -11.80 -28.03
C GLN A 353 -39.83 -13.18 -27.99
N ASP A 354 -40.26 -14.11 -27.13
CA ASP A 354 -39.65 -15.43 -26.90
C ASP A 354 -38.15 -15.38 -26.52
N ILE A 355 -37.67 -14.25 -25.99
CA ILE A 355 -36.27 -14.06 -25.56
C ILE A 355 -36.06 -14.68 -24.18
N VAL A 356 -37.07 -14.60 -23.31
CA VAL A 356 -37.14 -15.35 -22.05
C VAL A 356 -38.34 -16.28 -22.10
N GLN A 357 -38.22 -17.47 -21.50
CA GLN A 357 -39.24 -18.52 -21.54
C GLN A 357 -39.74 -18.85 -20.13
N VAL A 358 -41.02 -19.20 -20.02
CA VAL A 358 -41.71 -19.58 -18.77
C VAL A 358 -41.19 -20.89 -18.21
#